data_AF-A0A2K9CXL6-F1
#
_entry.id   AF-A0A2K9CXL6-F1
#
_cell.length_a   1.000
_cell.length_b   1.000
_cell.length_c   1.000
_cell.angle_alpha   90.00
_cell.angle_beta   90.00
_cell.angle_gamma   90.00
#
_symmetry.space_group_name_H-M   'P 1'
#
loop_
_entity.id
_entity.type
_entity.pdbx_description
1 polymer ?
#
loop_
_entity_poly.entity_id
_entity_poly.type
_entity_poly.pdbx_seq_one_letter_code
_entity_poly.pdbx_strand_id
1 'polypeptide(L)'
;MIRTLKYITYGTVLIAIYFAGIYTNQLLQIPSQPTNFADTTSAIAALVGVLVATTTITNWKKSKIQEDSYQIIKSYVAELVLIETTVYEILIENTSICPLAGNIVPSQAFVAETFQNIDALRKTLSKQHRKIHQTKNELQFWGGKLTKIHEDHHEELMKELYNFQVVADCLRNNLQNYFTNGLTTIQQVLQEYEKLSNYHLKINTTLAGRKNNKMSEMFTIEG
;
A
#
# COMPACT_ATOMS: atom_id res chain seq x y z
N MET A 1 -7.38 -13.84 18.26
CA MET A 1 -6.24 -14.76 18.47
C MET A 1 -6.24 -15.40 19.85
N ILE A 2 -6.34 -14.62 20.93
CA ILE A 2 -6.36 -15.16 22.32
C ILE A 2 -7.58 -16.08 22.58
N ARG A 3 -8.77 -15.77 22.04
CA ARG A 3 -9.97 -16.60 22.24
C ARG A 3 -9.90 -17.95 21.54
N THR A 4 -9.48 -18.01 20.27
CA THR A 4 -9.34 -19.27 19.53
C THR A 4 -8.23 -20.15 20.11
N LEU A 5 -7.10 -19.54 20.52
CA LEU A 5 -6.04 -20.27 21.21
C LEU A 5 -6.55 -20.86 22.53
N LYS A 6 -7.34 -20.10 23.30
CA LYS A 6 -7.99 -20.57 24.53
C LYS A 6 -8.85 -21.82 24.30
N TYR A 7 -9.73 -21.82 23.30
CA TYR A 7 -10.59 -22.97 23.02
C TYR A 7 -9.79 -24.21 22.58
N ILE A 8 -8.71 -24.03 21.80
CA ILE A 8 -7.82 -25.13 21.42
C ILE A 8 -7.10 -25.69 22.65
N THR A 9 -6.54 -24.82 23.51
CA THR A 9 -5.91 -25.27 24.77
C THR A 9 -6.91 -25.93 25.72
N TYR A 10 -8.14 -25.45 25.82
CA TYR A 10 -9.15 -26.10 26.66
C TYR A 10 -9.54 -27.48 26.09
N GLY A 11 -9.68 -27.60 24.76
CA GLY A 11 -9.95 -28.88 24.11
C GLY A 11 -8.83 -29.89 24.30
N THR A 12 -7.56 -29.49 24.10
CA THR A 12 -6.41 -30.38 24.31
C THR A 12 -6.19 -30.74 25.77
N VAL A 13 -6.43 -29.82 26.70
CA VAL A 13 -6.36 -30.07 28.15
C VAL A 13 -7.46 -31.03 28.59
N LEU A 14 -8.69 -30.90 28.11
CA LEU A 14 -9.78 -31.83 28.44
C LEU A 14 -9.51 -33.24 27.92
N ILE A 15 -8.96 -33.37 26.70
CA ILE A 15 -8.56 -34.66 26.15
C ILE A 15 -7.38 -35.25 26.95
N ALA A 16 -6.39 -34.43 27.33
CA ALA A 16 -5.27 -34.86 28.17
C ALA A 16 -5.72 -35.31 29.57
N ILE A 17 -6.69 -34.63 30.19
CA ILE A 17 -7.28 -35.01 31.48
C ILE A 17 -8.05 -36.34 31.35
N TYR A 18 -8.78 -36.54 30.24
CA TYR A 18 -9.48 -37.80 29.98
C TYR A 18 -8.51 -38.98 29.84
N PHE A 19 -7.44 -38.83 29.05
CA PHE A 19 -6.40 -39.87 28.92
C PHE A 19 -5.60 -40.08 30.21
N ALA A 20 -5.30 -39.01 30.96
CA ALA A 20 -4.66 -39.11 32.27
C ALA A 20 -5.53 -39.89 33.26
N GLY A 21 -6.84 -39.64 33.27
CA GLY A 21 -7.81 -40.38 34.11
C GLY A 21 -7.88 -41.87 33.78
N ILE A 22 -7.81 -42.23 32.49
CA ILE A 22 -7.73 -43.64 32.04
C ILE A 22 -6.43 -44.28 32.52
N TYR A 23 -5.29 -43.61 32.34
CA TYR A 23 -3.98 -44.10 32.75
C TYR A 23 -3.86 -44.25 34.28
N THR A 24 -4.36 -43.30 35.06
CA THR A 24 -4.34 -43.37 36.53
C THR A 24 -5.24 -44.49 37.05
N ASN A 25 -6.39 -44.75 36.41
CA ASN A 25 -7.26 -45.86 36.77
C ASN A 25 -6.62 -47.23 36.48
N GLN A 26 -5.88 -47.36 35.37
CA GLN A 26 -5.10 -48.57 35.07
C GLN A 26 -3.95 -48.78 36.07
N LEU A 27 -3.27 -47.72 36.50
CA LEU A 27 -2.18 -47.77 37.49
C LEU A 27 -2.67 -48.11 38.91
N LEU A 28 -3.89 -47.70 39.28
CA LEU A 28 -4.46 -47.88 40.61
C LEU A 28 -5.25 -49.19 40.80
N GLN A 29 -5.34 -50.05 39.78
CA GLN A 29 -6.07 -51.35 39.79
C GLN A 29 -7.49 -51.27 40.39
N ILE A 30 -8.16 -50.13 40.23
CA ILE A 30 -9.57 -49.98 40.58
C ILE A 30 -10.34 -50.87 39.60
N PRO A 31 -11.34 -51.68 40.01
CA PRO A 31 -12.09 -52.55 39.11
C PRO A 31 -12.87 -51.70 38.11
N SER A 32 -12.22 -51.38 36.99
CA SER A 32 -12.79 -50.59 35.91
C SER A 32 -13.55 -51.53 34.98
N GLN A 33 -14.79 -51.15 34.65
CA GLN A 33 -15.50 -51.76 33.52
C GLN A 33 -14.59 -51.76 32.28
N PRO A 34 -14.64 -52.80 31.43
CA PRO A 34 -13.78 -52.87 30.25
C PRO A 34 -13.96 -51.60 29.43
N THR A 35 -12.87 -50.85 29.24
CA THR A 35 -12.86 -49.64 28.41
C THR A 35 -13.45 -49.99 27.05
N ASN A 36 -14.62 -49.43 26.75
CA ASN A 36 -15.32 -49.71 25.52
C ASN A 36 -14.43 -49.20 24.37
N PHE A 37 -14.13 -50.07 23.40
CA PHE A 37 -13.31 -49.70 22.24
C PHE A 37 -13.90 -48.48 21.51
N ALA A 38 -15.23 -48.31 21.57
CA ALA A 38 -15.94 -47.14 21.09
C ALA A 38 -15.51 -45.83 21.77
N ASP A 39 -15.26 -45.84 23.09
CA ASP A 39 -14.87 -44.66 23.86
C ASP A 39 -13.42 -44.24 23.55
N THR A 40 -12.55 -45.22 23.32
CA THR A 40 -11.16 -44.95 22.91
C THR A 40 -11.11 -44.43 21.46
N THR A 41 -11.89 -45.05 20.57
CA THR A 41 -11.94 -44.66 19.15
C THR A 41 -12.55 -43.27 18.97
N SER A 42 -13.62 -42.94 19.72
CA SER A 42 -14.23 -41.61 19.70
C SER A 42 -13.30 -40.52 20.25
N ALA A 43 -12.52 -40.81 21.30
CA ALA A 43 -11.52 -39.87 21.82
C ALA A 43 -10.38 -39.59 20.81
N ILE A 44 -9.90 -40.61 20.11
CA ILE A 44 -8.89 -40.46 19.04
C ILE A 44 -9.48 -39.65 17.87
N ALA A 45 -10.69 -39.98 17.44
CA ALA A 45 -11.37 -39.25 16.37
C ALA A 45 -11.59 -37.78 16.72
N ALA A 46 -11.96 -37.47 17.96
CA ALA A 46 -12.09 -36.10 18.46
C ALA A 46 -10.75 -35.35 18.43
N LEU A 47 -9.65 -35.99 18.84
CA LEU A 47 -8.31 -35.39 18.80
C LEU A 47 -7.87 -35.09 17.36
N VAL A 48 -8.07 -36.03 16.43
CA VAL A 48 -7.78 -35.83 15.00
C VAL A 48 -8.64 -34.70 14.44
N GLY A 49 -9.94 -34.65 14.78
CA GLY A 49 -10.84 -33.58 14.38
C GLY A 49 -10.38 -32.20 14.84
N VAL A 50 -9.93 -32.08 16.10
CA VAL A 50 -9.37 -30.82 16.63
C VAL A 50 -8.08 -30.41 15.93
N LEU A 51 -7.19 -31.37 15.63
CA LEU A 51 -5.96 -31.09 14.89
C LEU A 51 -6.27 -30.58 13.49
N VAL A 52 -7.13 -31.28 12.74
CA VAL A 52 -7.55 -30.89 11.39
C VAL A 52 -8.24 -29.52 11.40
N ALA A 53 -9.14 -29.27 12.36
CA ALA A 53 -9.80 -27.98 12.50
C ALA A 53 -8.79 -26.86 12.77
N THR A 54 -7.81 -27.11 13.66
CA THR A 54 -6.76 -26.14 13.97
C THR A 54 -5.91 -25.82 12.75
N THR A 55 -5.41 -26.84 12.04
CA THR A 55 -4.61 -26.66 10.83
C THR A 55 -5.40 -25.95 9.73
N THR A 56 -6.69 -26.25 9.61
CA THR A 56 -7.57 -25.62 8.62
C THR A 56 -7.75 -24.14 8.92
N ILE A 57 -8.01 -23.79 10.19
CA ILE A 57 -8.17 -22.38 10.60
C ILE A 57 -6.86 -21.61 10.41
N THR A 58 -5.71 -22.19 10.75
CA THR A 58 -4.41 -21.52 10.56
C THR A 58 -4.09 -21.31 9.09
N ASN A 59 -4.33 -22.33 8.25
CA ASN A 59 -4.10 -22.23 6.80
C ASN A 59 -5.06 -21.25 6.15
N TRP A 60 -6.33 -21.25 6.56
CA TRP A 60 -7.32 -20.28 6.10
C TRP A 60 -6.91 -18.86 6.45
N LYS A 61 -6.50 -18.62 7.71
CA LYS A 61 -6.04 -17.30 8.15
C LYS A 61 -4.81 -16.83 7.35
N LYS A 62 -3.83 -17.71 7.16
CA LYS A 62 -2.62 -17.43 6.37
C LYS A 62 -2.97 -17.07 4.93
N SER A 63 -3.82 -17.87 4.29
CA SER A 63 -4.31 -17.62 2.94
C SER A 63 -5.03 -16.27 2.84
N LYS A 64 -5.86 -15.93 3.84
CA LYS A 64 -6.59 -14.67 3.86
C LYS A 64 -5.66 -13.45 3.99
N ILE A 65 -4.67 -13.51 4.88
CA ILE A 65 -3.65 -12.46 5.05
C ILE A 65 -2.89 -12.25 3.74
N GLN A 66 -2.51 -13.33 3.06
CA GLN A 66 -1.84 -13.25 1.76
C GLN A 66 -2.74 -12.58 0.73
N GLU A 67 -3.99 -13.03 0.59
CA GLU A 67 -4.96 -12.44 -0.35
C GLU A 67 -5.14 -10.93 -0.14
N ASP A 68 -5.38 -10.51 1.11
CA ASP A 68 -5.60 -9.09 1.43
C ASP A 68 -4.32 -8.27 1.19
N SER A 69 -3.14 -8.80 1.52
CA SER A 69 -1.84 -8.20 1.17
C SER A 69 -1.68 -8.00 -0.34
N TYR A 70 -2.05 -9.00 -1.14
CA TYR A 70 -2.01 -8.89 -2.60
C TYR A 70 -2.91 -7.76 -3.13
N GLN A 71 -4.08 -7.56 -2.53
CA GLN A 71 -4.99 -6.46 -2.93
C GLN A 71 -4.40 -5.09 -2.59
N ILE A 72 -3.78 -4.95 -1.41
CA ILE A 72 -3.10 -3.70 -1.04
C ILE A 72 -1.91 -3.42 -1.95
N ILE A 73 -1.13 -4.44 -2.33
CA ILE A 73 -0.01 -4.29 -3.28
C ILE A 73 -0.52 -3.81 -4.64
N LYS A 74 -1.60 -4.39 -5.17
CA LYS A 74 -2.22 -3.92 -6.41
C LYS A 74 -2.66 -2.47 -6.31
N SER A 75 -3.26 -2.10 -5.18
CA SER A 75 -3.68 -0.72 -4.92
C SER A 75 -2.49 0.23 -4.89
N TYR A 76 -1.40 -0.15 -4.24
CA TYR A 76 -0.17 0.63 -4.19
C TYR A 76 0.42 0.86 -5.58
N VAL A 77 0.51 -0.18 -6.40
CA VAL A 77 1.00 -0.08 -7.79
C VAL A 77 0.06 0.78 -8.65
N ALA A 78 -1.25 0.64 -8.48
CA ALA A 78 -2.22 1.47 -9.18
C ALA A 78 -2.06 2.95 -8.82
N GLU A 79 -1.86 3.28 -7.54
CA GLU A 79 -1.59 4.66 -7.12
C GLU A 79 -0.30 5.22 -7.74
N LEU A 80 0.78 4.42 -7.83
CA LEU A 80 2.00 4.84 -8.52
C LEU A 80 1.77 5.18 -10.01
N VAL A 81 0.88 4.46 -10.69
CA VAL A 81 0.50 4.75 -12.09
C VAL A 81 -0.30 6.05 -12.16
N LEU A 82 -1.27 6.23 -11.28
CA LEU A 82 -2.07 7.44 -11.23
C LEU A 82 -1.22 8.69 -10.95
N ILE A 83 -0.23 8.57 -10.06
CA ILE A 83 0.74 9.64 -9.78
C ILE A 83 1.57 9.98 -11.03
N GLU A 84 2.10 8.98 -11.75
CA GLU A 84 2.87 9.19 -13.00
C GLU A 84 2.05 10.01 -14.00
N THR A 85 0.80 9.60 -14.23
CA THR A 85 -0.11 10.27 -15.16
C THR A 85 -0.44 11.69 -14.71
N THR A 86 -0.82 11.90 -13.45
CA THR A 86 -1.21 13.23 -12.96
C THR A 86 -0.02 14.20 -12.94
N VAL A 87 1.18 13.74 -12.62
CA VAL A 87 2.41 14.56 -12.67
C VAL A 87 2.73 14.97 -14.12
N TYR A 88 2.52 14.06 -15.08
CA TYR A 88 2.67 14.36 -16.50
C TYR A 88 1.62 15.36 -17.02
N GLU A 89 0.35 15.18 -16.65
CA GLU A 89 -0.74 16.10 -17.01
C GLU A 89 -0.49 17.51 -16.48
N ILE A 90 -0.03 17.65 -15.23
CA ILE A 90 0.35 18.95 -14.65
C ILE A 90 1.45 19.61 -15.48
N LEU A 91 2.48 18.85 -15.90
CA LEU A 91 3.55 19.40 -16.71
C LEU A 91 3.03 19.89 -18.07
N ILE A 92 2.20 19.11 -18.77
CA ILE A 92 1.61 19.51 -20.06
C ILE A 92 0.80 20.79 -19.92
N GLU A 93 -0.09 20.86 -18.94
CA GLU A 93 -0.95 22.03 -18.74
C GLU A 93 -0.11 23.27 -18.42
N ASN A 94 0.97 23.14 -17.64
CA ASN A 94 1.88 24.27 -17.43
C ASN A 94 2.66 24.64 -18.70
N THR A 95 3.04 23.65 -19.51
CA THR A 95 3.77 23.87 -20.78
C THR A 95 2.94 24.66 -21.79
N SER A 96 1.62 24.43 -21.83
CA SER A 96 0.71 25.07 -22.79
C SER A 96 0.53 26.57 -22.57
N ILE A 97 0.71 27.05 -21.33
CA ILE A 97 0.60 28.47 -20.97
C ILE A 97 1.93 29.14 -20.61
N CYS A 98 3.01 28.37 -20.49
CA CYS A 98 4.33 28.93 -20.22
C CYS A 98 4.86 29.68 -21.47
N PRO A 99 5.43 30.89 -21.31
CA PRO A 99 5.99 31.69 -22.41
C PRO A 99 7.34 31.13 -22.89
N LEU A 100 7.34 29.88 -23.37
CA LEU A 100 8.50 29.20 -23.94
C LEU A 100 8.78 29.72 -25.35
N ALA A 101 10.05 29.67 -25.77
CA ALA A 101 10.41 30.02 -27.15
C ALA A 101 9.66 29.12 -28.15
N GLY A 102 8.92 29.74 -29.07
CA GLY A 102 8.09 29.02 -30.05
C GLY A 102 6.62 28.85 -29.65
N ASN A 103 6.24 29.14 -28.40
CA ASN A 103 4.83 29.15 -28.00
C ASN A 103 4.14 30.45 -28.42
N ILE A 104 2.91 30.32 -28.93
CA ILE A 104 2.03 31.45 -29.19
C ILE A 104 1.47 31.94 -27.85
N VAL A 105 1.35 33.26 -27.67
CA VAL A 105 0.72 33.82 -26.48
C VAL A 105 -0.75 33.37 -26.43
N PRO A 106 -1.17 32.61 -25.40
CA PRO A 106 -2.53 32.10 -25.31
C PRO A 106 -3.54 33.21 -25.04
N SER A 107 -4.82 32.96 -25.37
CA SER A 107 -5.91 33.87 -25.03
C SER A 107 -6.18 33.87 -23.52
N GLN A 108 -6.68 34.99 -22.98
CA GLN A 108 -7.01 35.08 -21.55
C GLN A 108 -8.02 34.03 -21.10
N ALA A 109 -8.98 33.68 -21.97
CA ALA A 109 -9.97 32.64 -21.69
C ALA A 109 -9.31 31.25 -21.57
N PHE A 110 -8.41 30.91 -22.48
CA PHE A 110 -7.65 29.67 -22.42
C PHE A 110 -6.77 29.60 -21.16
N VAL A 111 -6.07 30.67 -20.82
CA VAL A 111 -5.25 30.75 -19.60
C VAL A 111 -6.10 30.50 -18.34
N ALA A 112 -7.27 31.11 -18.27
CA ALA A 112 -8.17 30.94 -17.13
C ALA A 112 -8.67 29.50 -16.99
N GLU A 113 -9.03 28.85 -18.11
CA GLU A 113 -9.41 27.44 -18.14
C GLU A 113 -8.26 26.52 -17.72
N THR A 114 -7.07 26.73 -18.28
CA THR A 114 -5.86 25.97 -17.93
C THR A 114 -5.53 26.10 -16.43
N PHE A 115 -5.67 27.28 -15.83
CA PHE A 115 -5.46 27.42 -14.37
C PHE A 115 -6.46 26.58 -13.55
N GLN A 116 -7.72 26.52 -13.96
CA GLN A 116 -8.71 25.67 -13.28
C GLN A 116 -8.33 24.19 -13.39
N ASN A 117 -7.88 23.75 -14.56
CA ASN A 117 -7.42 22.39 -14.79
C ASN A 117 -6.18 22.05 -13.94
N ILE A 118 -5.17 22.93 -13.92
CA ILE A 118 -3.97 22.78 -13.08
C ILE A 118 -4.36 22.67 -11.60
N ASP A 119 -5.25 23.53 -11.11
CA ASP A 119 -5.68 23.50 -9.71
C ASP A 119 -6.46 22.22 -9.36
N ALA A 120 -7.25 21.68 -10.30
CA ALA A 120 -7.92 20.39 -10.15
C ALA A 120 -6.91 19.23 -10.09
N LEU A 121 -5.97 19.18 -11.03
CA LEU A 121 -4.92 18.17 -11.09
C LEU A 121 -4.03 18.20 -9.84
N ARG A 122 -3.67 19.37 -9.35
CA ARG A 122 -2.87 19.53 -8.11
C ARG A 122 -3.60 19.01 -6.88
N LYS A 123 -4.91 19.24 -6.77
CA LYS A 123 -5.74 18.64 -5.71
C LYS A 123 -5.78 17.12 -5.82
N THR A 124 -5.88 16.59 -7.03
CA THR A 124 -5.82 15.14 -7.29
C THR A 124 -4.47 14.56 -6.87
N LEU A 125 -3.36 15.20 -7.25
CA LEU A 125 -2.01 14.78 -6.86
C LEU A 125 -1.83 14.80 -5.34
N SER A 126 -2.37 15.81 -4.65
CA SER A 126 -2.34 15.86 -3.17
C SER A 126 -3.08 14.70 -2.52
N LYS A 127 -4.22 14.30 -3.09
CA LYS A 127 -4.95 13.12 -2.62
C LYS A 127 -4.17 11.84 -2.87
N GLN A 128 -3.60 11.67 -4.06
CA GLN A 128 -2.78 10.50 -4.42
C GLN A 128 -1.53 10.39 -3.53
N HIS A 129 -0.83 11.51 -3.28
CA HIS A 129 0.33 11.59 -2.40
C HIS A 129 -0.01 11.10 -0.97
N ARG A 130 -1.17 11.47 -0.42
CA ARG A 130 -1.62 10.95 0.89
C ARG A 130 -2.01 9.47 0.80
N LYS A 131 -2.71 9.09 -0.26
CA LYS A 131 -3.25 7.74 -0.44
C LYS A 131 -2.15 6.71 -0.62
N ILE A 132 -1.07 7.01 -1.33
CA ILE A 132 0.05 6.08 -1.48
C ILE A 132 0.77 5.84 -0.15
N HIS A 133 0.96 6.88 0.66
CA HIS A 133 1.52 6.74 2.01
C HIS A 133 0.61 5.90 2.93
N GLN A 134 -0.70 6.15 2.89
CA GLN A 134 -1.67 5.33 3.63
C GLN A 134 -1.65 3.87 3.18
N THR A 135 -1.59 3.63 1.87
CA THR A 135 -1.57 2.27 1.30
C THR A 135 -0.30 1.52 1.70
N LYS A 136 0.84 2.22 1.75
CA LYS A 136 2.12 1.66 2.25
C LYS A 136 2.05 1.30 3.74
N ASN A 137 1.40 2.12 4.56
CA ASN A 137 1.21 1.80 5.98
C ASN A 137 0.24 0.63 6.18
N GLU A 138 -0.84 0.58 5.40
CA GLU A 138 -1.81 -0.52 5.42
C GLU A 138 -1.16 -1.84 4.97
N LEU A 139 -0.24 -1.79 4.01
CA LEU A 139 0.50 -2.96 3.57
C LEU A 139 1.21 -3.66 4.73
N GLN A 140 1.85 -2.88 5.60
CA GLN A 140 2.52 -3.38 6.81
C GLN A 140 1.55 -4.05 7.78
N PHE A 141 0.34 -3.51 7.93
CA PHE A 141 -0.69 -4.11 8.78
C PHE A 141 -1.08 -5.52 8.31
N TRP A 142 -1.14 -5.74 7.00
CA TRP A 142 -1.43 -7.06 6.43
C TRP A 142 -0.22 -7.99 6.32
N GLY A 143 0.95 -7.60 6.85
CA GLY A 143 2.16 -8.43 6.83
C GLY A 143 2.93 -8.36 5.51
N GLY A 144 2.55 -7.46 4.60
CA GLY A 144 3.36 -7.09 3.45
C GLY A 144 4.35 -5.98 3.80
N LYS A 145 5.48 -5.91 3.10
CA LYS A 145 6.41 -4.77 3.19
C LYS A 145 7.16 -4.59 1.88
N LEU A 146 7.58 -3.36 1.61
CA LEU A 146 8.52 -3.09 0.53
C LEU A 146 9.88 -3.70 0.87
N THR A 147 10.63 -4.12 -0.15
CA THR A 147 12.05 -4.43 0.04
C THR A 147 12.82 -3.15 0.35
N LYS A 148 13.98 -3.24 1.01
CA LYS A 148 14.72 -2.06 1.47
C LYS A 148 14.99 -1.03 0.36
N ILE A 149 15.36 -1.50 -0.83
CA ILE A 149 15.58 -0.64 -2.00
C ILE A 149 14.29 0.11 -2.39
N HIS A 150 13.15 -0.57 -2.38
CA HIS A 150 11.87 0.04 -2.78
C HIS A 150 11.27 0.92 -1.67
N GLU A 151 11.62 0.67 -0.42
CA GLU A 151 11.34 1.55 0.70
C GLU A 151 12.07 2.89 0.53
N ASP A 152 13.37 2.84 0.19
CA ASP A 152 14.16 4.04 -0.06
C ASP A 152 13.63 4.83 -1.28
N HIS A 153 13.26 4.12 -2.36
CA HIS A 153 12.59 4.75 -3.51
C HIS A 153 11.23 5.36 -3.15
N HIS A 154 10.46 4.73 -2.25
CA HIS A 154 9.20 5.29 -1.78
C HIS A 154 9.44 6.61 -1.03
N GLU A 155 10.39 6.64 -0.11
CA GLU A 155 10.73 7.87 0.63
C GLU A 155 11.23 8.99 -0.29
N GLU A 156 12.07 8.65 -1.27
CA GLU A 156 12.54 9.59 -2.29
C GLU A 156 11.37 10.13 -3.12
N LEU A 157 10.50 9.26 -3.63
CA LEU A 157 9.30 9.65 -4.37
C LEU A 157 8.42 10.61 -3.56
N MET A 158 8.20 10.33 -2.27
CA MET A 158 7.38 11.19 -1.40
C MET A 158 7.97 12.60 -1.28
N LYS A 159 9.29 12.71 -1.13
CA LYS A 159 10.01 13.99 -1.08
C LYS A 159 9.92 14.72 -2.43
N GLU A 160 10.10 14.01 -3.53
CA GLU A 160 10.03 14.57 -4.88
C GLU A 160 8.63 15.07 -5.22
N LEU A 161 7.58 14.33 -4.86
CA LEU A 161 6.19 14.73 -5.02
C LEU A 161 5.88 16.00 -4.22
N TYR A 162 6.32 16.09 -2.98
CA TYR A 162 6.16 17.29 -2.18
C TYR A 162 6.80 18.51 -2.85
N ASN A 163 8.06 18.39 -3.28
CA ASN A 163 8.77 19.48 -3.93
C ASN A 163 8.12 19.86 -5.27
N PHE A 164 7.69 18.88 -6.06
CA PHE A 164 6.95 19.10 -7.30
C PHE A 164 5.68 19.92 -7.04
N GLN A 165 4.91 19.60 -6.00
CA GLN A 165 3.70 20.34 -5.63
C GLN A 165 4.01 21.80 -5.27
N VAL A 166 5.05 22.03 -4.46
CA VAL A 166 5.49 23.37 -4.06
C VAL A 166 5.92 24.19 -5.28
N VAL A 167 6.72 23.62 -6.17
CA VAL A 167 7.17 24.32 -7.39
C VAL A 167 6.01 24.57 -8.34
N ALA A 168 5.06 23.62 -8.48
CA ALA A 168 3.85 23.82 -9.26
C ALA A 168 3.00 25.00 -8.73
N ASP A 169 2.91 25.13 -7.41
CA ASP A 169 2.29 26.29 -6.74
C ASP A 169 2.99 27.61 -7.09
N CYS A 170 4.31 27.63 -6.94
CA CYS A 170 5.13 28.81 -7.25
C CYS A 170 4.98 29.21 -8.72
N LEU A 171 5.08 28.25 -9.64
CA LEU A 171 4.92 28.49 -11.07
C LEU A 171 3.52 29.00 -11.40
N ARG A 172 2.47 28.40 -10.85
CA ARG A 172 1.08 28.83 -11.05
C ARG A 172 0.90 30.29 -10.62
N ASN A 173 1.41 30.68 -9.46
CA ASN A 173 1.30 32.05 -8.97
C ASN A 173 2.12 33.03 -9.84
N ASN A 174 3.30 32.62 -10.29
CA ASN A 174 4.13 33.43 -11.20
C ASN A 174 3.46 33.62 -12.56
N LEU A 175 2.87 32.57 -13.13
CA LEU A 175 2.10 32.64 -14.37
C LEU A 175 0.88 33.55 -14.21
N GLN A 176 0.15 33.43 -13.09
CA GLN A 176 -1.00 34.28 -12.81
C GLN A 176 -0.60 35.76 -12.76
N ASN A 177 0.49 36.08 -12.08
CA ASN A 177 1.02 37.44 -11.99
C ASN A 177 1.55 37.96 -13.33
N TYR A 178 2.16 37.09 -14.13
CA TYR A 178 2.60 37.41 -15.49
C TYR A 178 1.41 37.79 -16.40
N PHE A 179 0.36 36.96 -16.45
CA PHE A 179 -0.80 37.20 -17.31
C PHE A 179 -1.77 38.27 -16.80
N THR A 180 -1.85 38.51 -15.49
CA THR A 180 -2.84 39.45 -14.92
C THR A 180 -2.24 40.83 -14.66
N ASN A 181 -1.03 40.88 -14.12
CA ASN A 181 -0.48 42.11 -13.54
C ASN A 181 0.82 42.58 -14.23
N GLY A 182 1.43 41.76 -15.10
CA GLY A 182 2.73 42.05 -15.70
C GLY A 182 3.87 42.20 -14.68
N LEU A 183 3.69 41.70 -13.46
CA LEU A 183 4.60 41.92 -12.32
C LEU A 183 5.77 40.94 -12.24
N THR A 184 5.70 39.83 -12.98
CA THR A 184 6.69 38.76 -12.95
C THR A 184 7.46 38.74 -14.25
N THR A 185 8.79 38.63 -14.18
CA THR A 185 9.61 38.55 -15.39
C THR A 185 9.48 37.17 -16.03
N ILE A 186 9.55 37.11 -17.36
CA ILE A 186 9.56 35.84 -18.11
C ILE A 186 10.65 34.91 -17.55
N GLN A 187 11.82 35.44 -17.20
CA GLN A 187 12.92 34.66 -16.66
C GLN A 187 12.57 33.94 -15.35
N GLN A 188 11.81 34.57 -14.45
CA GLN A 188 11.35 33.94 -13.21
C GLN A 188 10.36 32.80 -13.49
N VAL A 189 9.45 32.99 -14.44
CA VAL A 189 8.51 31.95 -14.88
C VAL A 189 9.27 30.75 -15.46
N LEU A 190 10.25 31.01 -16.33
CA LEU A 190 11.07 29.97 -16.95
C LEU A 190 11.90 29.19 -15.94
N GLN A 191 12.48 29.86 -14.94
CA GLN A 191 13.23 29.20 -13.87
C GLN A 191 12.37 28.24 -13.05
N GLU A 192 11.15 28.64 -12.68
CA GLU A 192 10.23 27.75 -11.95
C GLU A 192 9.72 26.61 -12.83
N TYR A 193 9.49 26.86 -14.12
CA TYR A 193 9.13 25.82 -15.08
C TYR A 193 10.25 24.79 -15.26
N GLU A 194 11.51 25.22 -15.34
CA GLU A 194 12.67 24.32 -15.42
C GLU A 194 12.77 23.45 -14.16
N LYS A 195 12.59 24.04 -12.96
CA LYS A 195 12.52 23.26 -11.71
C LYS A 195 11.39 22.23 -11.74
N LEU A 196 10.21 22.61 -12.23
CA LEU A 196 9.06 21.72 -12.33
C LEU A 196 9.38 20.53 -13.25
N SER A 197 9.96 20.80 -14.42
CA SER A 197 10.38 19.79 -15.38
C SER A 197 11.44 18.85 -14.80
N ASN A 198 12.42 19.39 -14.07
CA ASN A 198 13.43 18.59 -13.39
C ASN A 198 12.83 17.66 -12.33
N TYR A 199 11.85 18.12 -11.53
CA TYR A 199 11.17 17.25 -10.59
C TYR A 199 10.29 16.21 -11.28
N HIS A 200 9.63 16.56 -12.39
CA HIS A 200 8.90 15.60 -13.22
C HIS A 200 9.80 14.46 -13.70
N LEU A 201 10.99 14.78 -14.21
CA LEU A 201 11.96 13.78 -14.68
C LEU A 201 12.46 12.85 -13.55
N LYS A 202 12.74 13.43 -12.38
CA LYS A 202 13.13 12.68 -11.18
C LYS A 202 12.05 11.69 -10.76
N ILE A 203 10.82 12.17 -10.59
CA ILE A 203 9.65 11.33 -10.27
C ILE A 203 9.53 10.20 -11.28
N ASN A 204 9.58 10.50 -12.58
CA ASN A 204 9.46 9.47 -13.61
C ASN A 204 10.60 8.46 -13.60
N THR A 205 11.82 8.87 -13.26
CA THR A 205 12.96 7.96 -13.13
C THR A 205 12.78 7.02 -11.95
N THR A 206 12.38 7.56 -10.79
CA THR A 206 12.04 6.78 -9.59
C THR A 206 10.92 5.79 -9.88
N LEU A 207 9.89 6.21 -10.63
CA LEU A 207 8.76 5.35 -11.01
C LEU A 207 9.11 4.35 -12.11
N ALA A 208 10.02 4.66 -13.04
CA ALA A 208 10.40 3.78 -14.14
C ALA A 208 11.09 2.51 -13.65
N GLY A 209 11.81 2.56 -12.53
CA GLY A 209 12.42 1.39 -11.90
C GLY A 209 11.42 0.24 -11.69
N ARG A 210 10.15 0.54 -11.40
CA ARG A 210 9.10 -0.48 -11.22
C ARG A 210 8.81 -1.30 -12.48
N LYS A 211 8.97 -0.71 -13.67
CA LYS A 211 8.56 -1.34 -14.95
C LYS A 211 9.41 -2.57 -15.27
N ASN A 212 10.60 -2.66 -14.68
CA ASN A 212 11.55 -3.75 -14.87
C ASN A 212 11.54 -4.77 -13.72
N ASN A 213 10.83 -4.48 -12.62
CA ASN A 213 10.87 -5.31 -11.41
C ASN A 213 9.63 -6.20 -11.33
N LYS A 214 9.83 -7.45 -10.92
CA LYS A 214 8.72 -8.36 -10.59
C LYS A 214 8.13 -8.01 -9.23
N MET A 215 6.88 -8.40 -9.01
CA MET A 215 6.21 -8.21 -7.72
C MET A 215 7.03 -8.77 -6.54
N SER A 216 7.64 -9.95 -6.71
CA SER A 216 8.48 -10.59 -5.69
C SER A 216 9.79 -9.86 -5.38
N GLU A 217 10.22 -8.95 -6.25
CA GLU A 217 11.43 -8.13 -6.07
C GLU A 217 11.10 -6.81 -5.34
N MET A 218 9.87 -6.33 -5.51
CA MET A 218 9.37 -5.10 -4.88
C MET A 218 8.82 -5.33 -3.47
N PHE A 219 8.16 -6.46 -3.24
CA PHE A 219 7.41 -6.74 -2.02
C PHE A 219 7.83 -8.05 -1.38
N THR A 220 7.77 -8.08 -0.05
CA THR A 220 7.87 -9.30 0.74
C THR A 220 6.62 -9.44 1.59
N ILE A 221 6.07 -10.65 1.66
CA ILE A 221 4.86 -10.96 2.44
C ILE A 221 5.27 -11.97 3.50
N GLU A 222 5.04 -11.65 4.77
CA GLU A 222 5.23 -12.57 5.88
C GLU A 222 4.10 -13.60 5.86
N GLY A 223 4.47 -14.89 5.78
CA GLY A 223 3.55 -16.01 5.72
C GLY A 223 3.40 -16.73 7.03
#